data_AF-L8TPG6-F1
#
_entry.id   AF-L8TPG6-F1
#
_cell.length_a   1.000
_cell.length_b   1.000
_cell.length_c   1.000
_cell.angle_alpha   90.00
_cell.angle_beta   90.00
_cell.angle_gamma   90.00
#
_symmetry.space_group_name_H-M   'P 1'
#
loop_
_entity.id
_entity.type
_entity.pdbx_description
1 polymer ?
#
loop_
_entity_poly.entity_id
_entity_poly.type
_entity_poly.pdbx_seq_one_letter_code
_entity_poly.pdbx_strand_id
1 'polypeptide(L)'
;MSRGAPDFDALVGHRSGRGLPPSNSPRPYLHPVRSLAGTTLTAAGSEDHPHHAGLSIAFSDVNGTNFWGGSTYTSTHGPAMLSNHGWQEPSGWSRTAGGADGSVTWFSGQGMELATEHRSIRCFRHPAPGTWSLSIRSALLPAGGVAQLEVSSSAVKGRVGAGYGGIFWRFPEDCAGPRVFSASGDGVAAATEASHPGSPSAQPQADPRPALSWPRKTTAPGS
;
A
#
# COMPACT_ATOMS: atom_id res chain seq x y z
N MET A 1 18.16 3.54 32.31
CA MET A 1 17.48 4.43 31.34
C MET A 1 16.06 3.93 31.16
N SER A 2 15.06 4.80 31.35
CA SER A 2 13.63 4.44 31.43
C SER A 2 13.17 3.63 30.20
N ARG A 3 12.58 2.45 30.44
CA ARG A 3 12.18 1.46 29.43
C ARG A 3 10.84 1.82 28.77
N GLY A 4 10.74 3.00 28.17
CA GLY A 4 9.56 3.41 27.40
C GLY A 4 9.44 2.69 26.05
N ALA A 5 8.21 2.61 25.52
CA ALA A 5 7.96 2.27 24.12
C ALA A 5 8.73 3.26 23.21
N PRO A 6 9.11 2.86 21.99
CA PRO A 6 9.72 3.81 21.06
C PRO A 6 8.74 4.96 20.78
N ASP A 7 9.28 6.17 20.65
CA ASP A 7 8.47 7.37 20.36
C ASP A 7 7.81 7.21 18.98
N PHE A 8 6.48 7.05 18.98
CA PHE A 8 5.69 6.81 17.79
C PHE A 8 5.80 7.96 16.80
N ASP A 9 5.72 9.20 17.26
CA ASP A 9 5.68 10.37 16.37
C ASP A 9 7.06 10.70 15.80
N ALA A 10 8.13 10.33 16.51
CA ALA A 10 9.50 10.40 15.97
C ALA A 10 9.74 9.37 14.85
N LEU A 11 9.14 8.18 14.95
CA LEU A 11 9.38 7.07 14.02
C LEU A 11 8.37 7.00 12.87
N VAL A 12 7.13 7.45 13.05
CA VAL A 12 6.03 7.23 12.12
C VAL A 12 5.26 8.52 11.86
N GLY A 13 5.51 9.12 10.70
CA GLY A 13 4.70 10.22 10.18
C GLY A 13 3.36 9.70 9.64
N HIS A 14 2.25 10.28 10.11
CA HIS A 14 0.92 9.95 9.60
C HIS A 14 0.42 11.03 8.63
N ARG A 15 -0.04 10.61 7.45
CA ARG A 15 -0.59 11.48 6.40
C ARG A 15 -2.01 11.05 6.10
N SER A 16 -2.93 12.01 6.01
CA SER A 16 -4.33 11.72 5.68
C SER A 16 -4.52 11.33 4.20
N GLY A 17 -3.62 11.77 3.33
CA GLY A 17 -3.76 11.65 1.87
C GLY A 17 -4.81 12.57 1.25
N ARG A 18 -5.52 13.38 2.05
CA ARG A 18 -6.46 14.38 1.55
C ARG A 18 -5.72 15.37 0.65
N GLY A 19 -6.36 15.76 -0.46
CA GLY A 19 -5.81 16.69 -1.45
C GLY A 19 -4.92 16.05 -2.52
N LEU A 20 -4.65 14.74 -2.45
CA LEU A 20 -4.03 14.03 -3.57
C LEU A 20 -5.00 13.96 -4.76
N PRO A 21 -4.48 13.89 -6.01
CA PRO A 21 -5.33 13.73 -7.19
C PRO A 21 -6.23 12.48 -7.09
N PRO A 22 -7.49 12.54 -7.56
CA PRO A 22 -8.38 11.38 -7.55
C PRO A 22 -7.80 10.14 -8.24
N SER A 23 -7.04 10.33 -9.33
CA SER A 23 -6.33 9.26 -10.05
C SER A 23 -5.31 8.52 -9.19
N ASN A 24 -4.93 9.05 -8.03
CA ASN A 24 -4.01 8.41 -7.10
C ASN A 24 -4.73 7.61 -6.00
N SER A 25 -6.06 7.58 -6.04
CA SER A 25 -6.93 6.98 -5.01
C SER A 25 -6.55 7.45 -3.59
N PRO A 26 -6.80 8.73 -3.24
CA PRO A 26 -6.37 9.35 -2.00
C PRO A 26 -6.69 8.48 -0.77
N ARG A 27 -5.71 8.30 0.13
CA ARG A 27 -5.85 7.43 1.30
C ARG A 27 -4.89 7.77 2.42
N PRO A 28 -5.16 7.39 3.68
CA PRO A 28 -4.20 7.54 4.76
C PRO A 28 -2.99 6.63 4.55
N TYR A 29 -1.80 7.19 4.74
CA TYR A 29 -0.53 6.47 4.61
C TYR A 29 0.48 6.92 5.67
N LEU A 30 1.44 6.05 5.96
CA LEU A 30 2.56 6.34 6.84
C LEU A 30 3.74 6.78 6.00
N HIS A 31 4.15 8.03 6.20
CA HIS A 31 5.37 8.58 5.67
C HIS A 31 5.75 9.86 6.44
N PRO A 32 7.00 9.97 6.92
CA PRO A 32 8.07 8.98 6.81
C PRO A 32 7.96 7.94 7.93
N VAL A 33 8.24 6.68 7.63
CA VAL A 33 8.60 5.66 8.64
C VAL A 33 10.11 5.64 8.78
N ARG A 34 10.66 5.58 10.00
CA ARG A 34 12.12 5.69 10.25
C ARG A 34 12.71 4.52 11.03
N SER A 35 13.99 4.22 10.78
CA SER A 35 14.82 3.42 11.68
C SER A 35 15.12 4.19 12.98
N LEU A 36 15.62 3.49 14.02
CA LEU A 36 16.08 4.17 15.25
C LEU A 36 17.25 5.13 15.01
N ALA A 37 17.99 4.96 13.91
CA ALA A 37 19.07 5.86 13.50
C ALA A 37 18.59 7.04 12.64
N GLY A 38 17.27 7.16 12.39
CA GLY A 38 16.68 8.26 11.63
C GLY A 38 16.58 8.03 10.12
N THR A 39 17.05 6.89 9.60
CA THR A 39 16.93 6.53 8.17
C THR A 39 15.46 6.38 7.78
N THR A 40 15.02 7.09 6.75
CA THR A 40 13.65 6.94 6.21
C THR A 40 13.53 5.61 5.46
N LEU A 41 12.49 4.84 5.79
CA LEU A 41 12.22 3.50 5.26
C LEU A 41 11.06 3.48 4.25
N THR A 42 10.42 4.62 3.99
CA THR A 42 9.28 4.76 3.07
C THR A 42 9.51 5.89 2.08
N ALA A 43 9.14 5.72 0.82
CA ALA A 43 8.99 6.80 -0.15
C ALA A 43 7.52 7.05 -0.49
N ALA A 44 7.18 8.25 -0.96
CA ALA A 44 5.83 8.61 -1.36
C ALA A 44 5.84 9.65 -2.47
N GLY A 45 4.91 9.54 -3.43
CA GLY A 45 4.69 10.56 -4.45
C GLY A 45 5.83 10.68 -5.48
N SER A 46 6.47 9.57 -5.86
CA SER A 46 7.44 9.57 -6.96
C SER A 46 6.76 9.94 -8.29
N GLU A 47 7.49 10.60 -9.18
CA GLU A 47 6.93 11.14 -10.43
C GLU A 47 6.42 10.04 -11.38
N ASP A 48 7.07 8.88 -11.37
CA ASP A 48 6.75 7.72 -12.19
C ASP A 48 5.51 6.95 -11.70
N HIS A 49 5.29 6.93 -10.38
CA HIS A 49 4.21 6.21 -9.73
C HIS A 49 3.62 7.06 -8.59
N PRO A 50 2.95 8.19 -8.90
CA PRO A 50 2.51 9.15 -7.89
C PRO A 50 1.42 8.61 -6.95
N HIS A 51 0.81 7.48 -7.32
CA HIS A 51 -0.15 6.74 -6.50
C HIS A 51 0.51 5.80 -5.48
N HIS A 52 1.82 5.57 -5.53
CA HIS A 52 2.55 4.82 -4.50
C HIS A 52 2.87 5.73 -3.32
N ALA A 53 2.14 5.53 -2.21
CA ALA A 53 2.21 6.38 -1.02
C ALA A 53 2.64 5.59 0.22
N GLY A 54 3.94 5.71 0.56
CA GLY A 54 4.51 5.25 1.82
C GLY A 54 4.16 3.82 2.18
N LEU A 55 3.78 3.61 3.44
CA LEU A 55 3.16 2.39 3.93
C LEU A 55 1.65 2.63 4.13
N SER A 56 0.81 1.93 3.38
CA SER A 56 -0.65 2.13 3.37
C SER A 56 -1.42 0.82 3.18
N ILE A 57 -2.75 0.89 3.22
CA ILE A 57 -3.63 -0.22 2.85
C ILE A 57 -4.35 0.19 1.56
N ALA A 58 -4.18 -0.61 0.51
CA ALA A 58 -4.69 -0.31 -0.82
C ALA A 58 -5.11 -1.60 -1.53
N PHE A 59 -6.18 -1.54 -2.31
CA PHE A 59 -6.68 -2.66 -3.10
C PHE A 59 -6.88 -2.22 -4.54
N SER A 60 -6.52 -3.07 -5.49
CA SER A 60 -6.72 -2.76 -6.92
C SER A 60 -8.17 -2.85 -7.36
N ASP A 61 -8.99 -3.62 -6.65
CA ASP A 61 -10.42 -3.73 -6.89
C ASP A 61 -11.17 -4.12 -5.60
N VAL A 62 -12.09 -3.26 -5.17
CA VAL A 62 -13.14 -3.58 -4.20
C VAL A 62 -14.49 -3.16 -4.81
N ASN A 63 -15.38 -4.12 -5.07
CA ASN A 63 -16.68 -3.87 -5.72
C ASN A 63 -16.57 -3.03 -7.01
N GLY A 64 -15.53 -3.26 -7.83
CA GLY A 64 -15.26 -2.52 -9.06
C GLY A 64 -14.54 -1.18 -8.88
N THR A 65 -14.23 -0.79 -7.64
CA THR A 65 -13.55 0.47 -7.30
C THR A 65 -12.05 0.28 -7.13
N ASN A 66 -11.26 1.15 -7.78
CA ASN A 66 -9.81 1.16 -7.68
C ASN A 66 -9.36 2.02 -6.48
N PHE A 67 -8.79 1.38 -5.45
CA PHE A 67 -8.17 2.04 -4.29
C PHE A 67 -6.63 2.03 -4.33
N TRP A 68 -6.05 1.57 -5.44
CA TRP A 68 -4.61 1.57 -5.69
C TRP A 68 -4.14 2.89 -6.30
N GLY A 69 -4.95 3.44 -7.21
CA GLY A 69 -4.60 4.55 -8.09
C GLY A 69 -4.08 4.07 -9.45
N GLY A 70 -3.75 5.02 -10.32
CA GLY A 70 -3.26 4.74 -11.67
C GLY A 70 -4.27 3.98 -12.54
N SER A 71 -3.77 3.17 -13.47
CA SER A 71 -4.61 2.41 -14.39
C SER A 71 -5.33 1.25 -13.70
N THR A 72 -6.57 0.99 -14.11
CA THR A 72 -7.30 -0.23 -13.77
C THR A 72 -7.08 -1.27 -14.88
N TYR A 73 -6.73 -2.51 -14.52
CA TYR A 73 -6.61 -3.60 -15.50
C TYR A 73 -7.98 -4.19 -15.83
N THR A 74 -8.23 -4.37 -17.13
CA THR A 74 -9.39 -5.09 -17.67
C THR A 74 -8.91 -6.26 -18.52
N SER A 75 -9.65 -7.36 -18.53
CA SER A 75 -9.33 -8.52 -19.37
C SER A 75 -9.42 -8.20 -20.86
N THR A 76 -10.30 -7.28 -21.25
CA THR A 76 -10.55 -6.91 -22.65
C THR A 76 -9.49 -5.95 -23.22
N HIS A 77 -9.07 -4.94 -22.47
CA HIS A 77 -8.22 -3.85 -22.99
C HIS A 77 -6.87 -3.73 -22.27
N GLY A 78 -6.59 -4.57 -21.28
CA GLY A 78 -5.42 -4.42 -20.43
C GLY A 78 -5.54 -3.21 -19.48
N PRO A 79 -4.41 -2.60 -19.06
CA PRO A 79 -4.40 -1.41 -18.22
C PRO A 79 -5.01 -0.20 -18.92
N ALA A 80 -6.02 0.43 -18.32
CA ALA A 80 -6.64 1.65 -18.82
C ALA A 80 -6.92 2.63 -17.67
N MET A 81 -6.85 3.93 -17.94
CA MET A 81 -7.32 4.96 -17.00
C MET A 81 -8.84 5.00 -17.04
N LEU A 82 -9.48 4.37 -16.05
CA LEU A 82 -10.94 4.37 -15.88
C LEU A 82 -11.34 5.41 -14.84
N SER A 83 -12.58 5.90 -14.90
CA SER A 83 -13.18 6.80 -13.90
C SER A 83 -13.74 6.03 -12.69
N ASN A 84 -12.97 5.07 -12.15
CA ASN A 84 -13.39 4.20 -11.04
C ASN A 84 -12.52 4.32 -9.79
N HIS A 85 -11.73 5.39 -9.65
CA HIS A 85 -10.91 5.64 -8.47
C HIS A 85 -11.75 5.97 -7.25
N GLY A 86 -11.63 5.16 -6.20
CA GLY A 86 -12.18 5.46 -4.89
C GLY A 86 -11.19 6.24 -4.02
N TRP A 87 -11.65 6.68 -2.85
CA TRP A 87 -10.78 7.29 -1.84
C TRP A 87 -11.12 6.77 -0.44
N GLN A 88 -10.15 6.89 0.45
CA GLN A 88 -10.26 6.56 1.86
C GLN A 88 -10.23 7.83 2.69
N GLU A 89 -11.21 8.01 3.56
CA GLU A 89 -11.38 9.20 4.39
C GLU A 89 -11.13 8.87 5.87
N PRO A 90 -10.03 9.36 6.48
CA PRO A 90 -9.73 9.11 7.88
C PRO A 90 -10.60 9.97 8.81
N SER A 91 -11.07 9.39 9.91
CA SER A 91 -11.83 10.10 10.95
C SER A 91 -11.58 9.52 12.35
N GLY A 92 -11.86 10.32 13.40
CA GLY A 92 -11.80 9.83 14.79
C GLY A 92 -10.43 9.38 15.28
N TRP A 93 -9.33 9.88 14.69
CA TRP A 93 -7.99 9.44 15.05
C TRP A 93 -7.57 9.93 16.43
N SER A 94 -7.16 8.99 17.28
CA SER A 94 -6.68 9.23 18.64
C SER A 94 -5.27 8.68 18.82
N ARG A 95 -4.46 9.37 19.62
CA ARG A 95 -3.09 8.96 19.95
C ARG A 95 -3.09 8.07 21.18
N THR A 96 -2.22 7.07 21.16
CA THR A 96 -1.91 6.21 22.31
C THR A 96 -0.40 6.27 22.60
N ALA A 97 0.03 5.76 23.76
CA ALA A 97 1.43 5.85 24.21
C ALA A 97 2.49 5.22 23.28
N GLY A 98 2.07 4.48 22.26
CA GLY A 98 2.95 3.92 21.24
C GLY A 98 2.26 3.75 19.90
N GLY A 99 1.27 4.57 19.57
CA GLY A 99 0.42 4.30 18.42
C GLY A 99 -0.66 5.31 18.14
N ALA A 100 -1.52 4.94 17.19
CA ALA A 100 -2.75 5.66 16.89
C ALA A 100 -3.87 4.68 16.48
N ASP A 101 -5.10 5.05 16.76
CA ASP A 101 -6.30 4.32 16.35
C ASP A 101 -7.29 5.29 15.73
N GLY A 102 -8.04 4.84 14.73
CA GLY A 102 -9.08 5.64 14.13
C GLY A 102 -9.91 4.83 13.15
N SER A 103 -10.88 5.51 12.55
CA SER A 103 -11.72 4.96 11.51
C SER A 103 -11.27 5.46 10.14
N VAL A 104 -11.57 4.67 9.12
CA VAL A 104 -11.39 5.05 7.72
C VAL A 104 -12.65 4.64 6.95
N THR A 105 -13.30 5.58 6.27
CA THR A 105 -14.42 5.27 5.38
C THR A 105 -13.92 5.15 3.95
N TRP A 106 -14.33 4.10 3.25
CA TRP A 106 -13.93 3.80 1.88
C TRP A 106 -15.07 4.18 0.94
N PHE A 107 -14.82 5.12 0.04
CA PHE A 107 -15.80 5.62 -0.90
C PHE A 107 -15.50 5.15 -2.33
N SER A 108 -16.54 4.82 -3.08
CA SER A 108 -16.45 4.64 -4.53
C SER A 108 -16.13 5.97 -5.22
N GLY A 109 -15.70 5.92 -6.50
CA GLY A 109 -15.49 7.14 -7.29
C GLY A 109 -16.75 7.99 -7.50
N GLN A 110 -17.93 7.43 -7.23
CA GLN A 110 -19.22 8.12 -7.26
C GLN A 110 -19.68 8.62 -5.88
N GLY A 111 -18.85 8.45 -4.84
CA GLY A 111 -19.15 8.90 -3.48
C GLY A 111 -20.06 7.98 -2.67
N MET A 112 -20.27 6.73 -3.12
CA MET A 112 -20.98 5.74 -2.32
C MET A 112 -20.05 5.18 -1.24
N GLU A 113 -20.50 5.11 0.01
CA GLU A 113 -19.77 4.40 1.06
C GLU A 113 -19.77 2.90 0.75
N LEU A 114 -18.59 2.32 0.60
CA LEU A 114 -18.40 0.90 0.33
C LEU A 114 -18.07 0.15 1.62
N ALA A 115 -17.16 0.68 2.42
CA ALA A 115 -16.70 0.05 3.65
C ALA A 115 -16.41 1.06 4.77
N THR A 116 -16.58 0.59 6.00
CA THR A 116 -16.02 1.24 7.18
C THR A 116 -14.89 0.38 7.73
N GLU A 117 -13.77 1.00 8.06
CA GLU A 117 -12.60 0.36 8.61
C GLU A 117 -12.29 0.91 10.00
N HIS A 118 -11.95 0.01 10.93
CA HIS A 118 -11.24 0.39 12.15
C HIS A 118 -9.75 0.02 12.02
N ARG A 119 -8.87 1.02 12.12
CA ARG A 119 -7.42 0.87 11.91
C ARG A 119 -6.67 1.19 13.20
N SER A 120 -5.70 0.32 13.54
CA SER A 120 -4.79 0.49 14.66
C SER A 120 -3.35 0.39 14.17
N ILE A 121 -2.52 1.34 14.61
CA ILE A 121 -1.09 1.41 14.28
C ILE A 121 -0.32 1.44 15.60
N ARG A 122 0.67 0.57 15.75
CA ARG A 122 1.46 0.41 16.97
C ARG A 122 2.95 0.28 16.69
N CYS A 123 3.76 0.98 17.45
CA CYS A 123 5.20 0.82 17.53
C CYS A 123 5.55 0.14 18.87
N PHE A 124 6.42 -0.85 18.82
CA PHE A 124 6.93 -1.50 20.02
C PHE A 124 8.40 -1.87 19.87
N ARG A 125 9.07 -2.13 21.01
CA ARG A 125 10.44 -2.64 20.99
C ARG A 125 10.43 -4.03 20.38
N HIS A 126 11.34 -4.26 19.46
CA HIS A 126 11.59 -5.58 18.93
C HIS A 126 12.69 -6.26 19.78
N PRO A 127 12.68 -7.59 19.96
CA PRO A 127 13.68 -8.28 20.78
C PRO A 127 15.12 -8.12 20.27
N ALA A 128 15.30 -7.93 18.96
CA ALA A 128 16.63 -7.74 18.40
C ALA A 128 17.19 -6.34 18.76
N PRO A 129 18.46 -6.23 19.21
CA PRO A 129 19.07 -4.95 19.55
C PRO A 129 19.02 -3.95 18.39
N GLY A 130 18.76 -2.66 18.70
CA GLY A 130 18.74 -1.60 17.70
C GLY A 130 17.55 -1.65 16.72
N THR A 131 16.54 -2.48 17.00
CA THR A 131 15.36 -2.63 16.14
C THR A 131 14.06 -2.27 16.87
N TRP A 132 13.02 -1.99 16.09
CA TRP A 132 11.66 -1.76 16.57
C TRP A 132 10.67 -2.39 15.59
N SER A 133 9.45 -2.63 16.04
CA SER A 133 8.40 -3.25 15.24
C SER A 133 7.22 -2.30 15.03
N LEU A 134 6.71 -2.28 13.81
CA LEU A 134 5.45 -1.66 13.44
C LEU A 134 4.39 -2.74 13.26
N SER A 135 3.24 -2.57 13.93
CA SER A 135 2.03 -3.35 13.64
C SER A 135 0.96 -2.44 13.08
N ILE A 136 0.34 -2.89 12.00
CA ILE A 136 -0.88 -2.32 11.44
C ILE A 136 -1.95 -3.40 11.55
N ARG A 137 -3.05 -3.08 12.22
CA ARG A 137 -4.26 -3.91 12.26
C ARG A 137 -5.39 -3.13 11.60
N SER A 138 -6.13 -3.82 10.75
CA SER A 138 -7.23 -3.26 9.99
C SER A 138 -8.37 -4.25 9.95
N ALA A 139 -9.58 -3.78 10.23
CA ALA A 139 -10.81 -4.54 10.10
C ALA A 139 -11.79 -3.74 9.24
N LEU A 140 -12.05 -4.23 8.02
CA LEU A 140 -12.98 -3.65 7.07
C LEU A 140 -14.32 -4.37 7.17
N LEU A 141 -15.41 -3.61 7.18
CA LEU A 141 -16.79 -4.11 7.14
C LEU A 141 -17.54 -3.42 6.01
N PRO A 142 -18.48 -4.12 5.32
CA PRO A 142 -19.37 -3.47 4.36
C PRO A 142 -20.13 -2.31 5.01
N ALA A 143 -20.26 -1.19 4.29
CA ALA A 143 -21.08 -0.07 4.72
C ALA A 143 -22.58 -0.40 4.61
N GLY A 144 -23.43 0.48 5.15
CA GLY A 144 -24.88 0.32 5.07
C GLY A 144 -25.36 0.21 3.61
N GLY A 145 -26.15 -0.82 3.30
CA GLY A 145 -26.64 -1.07 1.94
C GLY A 145 -25.68 -1.81 1.02
N VAL A 146 -24.47 -2.14 1.48
CA VAL A 146 -23.51 -2.99 0.75
C VAL A 146 -23.64 -4.42 1.24
N ALA A 147 -24.09 -5.33 0.37
CA ALA A 147 -24.33 -6.72 0.74
C ALA A 147 -23.03 -7.46 1.14
N GLN A 148 -21.95 -7.23 0.41
CA GLN A 148 -20.62 -7.79 0.68
C GLN A 148 -19.51 -6.96 0.03
N LEU A 149 -18.29 -7.11 0.55
CA LEU A 149 -17.07 -6.58 -0.06
C LEU A 149 -16.41 -7.67 -0.89
N GLU A 150 -16.43 -7.52 -2.21
CA GLU A 150 -15.74 -8.36 -3.17
C GLU A 150 -14.38 -7.75 -3.47
N VAL A 151 -13.32 -8.42 -2.99
CA VAL A 151 -11.93 -8.05 -3.28
C VAL A 151 -11.45 -8.84 -4.48
N SER A 152 -10.93 -8.13 -5.48
CA SER A 152 -10.33 -8.74 -6.67
C SER A 152 -8.98 -8.12 -6.98
N SER A 153 -8.32 -8.60 -8.03
CA SER A 153 -7.03 -8.07 -8.48
C SER A 153 -6.87 -8.19 -9.99
N SER A 154 -5.83 -7.54 -10.52
CA SER A 154 -5.47 -7.69 -11.93
C SER A 154 -5.14 -9.16 -12.26
N ALA A 155 -4.57 -9.92 -11.32
CA ALA A 155 -4.29 -11.35 -11.51
C ALA A 155 -5.56 -12.19 -11.66
N VAL A 156 -6.58 -11.93 -10.82
CA VAL A 156 -7.89 -12.58 -10.96
C VAL A 156 -8.53 -12.29 -12.33
N LYS A 157 -8.24 -11.11 -12.89
CA LYS A 157 -8.70 -10.69 -14.22
C LYS A 157 -7.81 -11.15 -15.38
N GLY A 158 -6.78 -11.96 -15.13
CA GLY A 158 -5.93 -12.57 -16.15
C GLY A 158 -4.52 -11.99 -16.31
N ARG A 159 -4.14 -10.96 -15.53
CA ARG A 159 -2.77 -10.42 -15.55
C ARG A 159 -1.86 -11.19 -14.59
N VAL A 160 -1.19 -12.23 -15.11
CA VAL A 160 -0.24 -13.05 -14.33
C VAL A 160 0.74 -12.18 -13.55
N GLY A 161 0.92 -12.49 -12.25
CA GLY A 161 1.84 -11.78 -11.36
C GLY A 161 1.33 -10.44 -10.80
N ALA A 162 0.07 -10.07 -11.03
CA ALA A 162 -0.52 -8.80 -10.58
C ALA A 162 -1.60 -8.98 -9.50
N GLY A 163 -1.31 -9.82 -8.50
CA GLY A 163 -2.21 -10.17 -7.39
C GLY A 163 -2.16 -9.22 -6.20
N TYR A 164 -1.75 -7.96 -6.40
CA TYR A 164 -1.48 -7.02 -5.32
C TYR A 164 -2.76 -6.43 -4.70
N GLY A 165 -2.72 -6.29 -3.38
CA GLY A 165 -3.74 -5.65 -2.55
C GLY A 165 -3.51 -5.94 -1.07
N GLY A 166 -3.96 -5.07 -0.18
CA GLY A 166 -3.72 -5.16 1.27
C GLY A 166 -2.67 -4.16 1.75
N ILE A 167 -1.80 -4.58 2.66
CA ILE A 167 -0.71 -3.73 3.17
C ILE A 167 0.34 -3.55 2.06
N PHE A 168 0.54 -2.30 1.64
CA PHE A 168 1.49 -1.90 0.62
C PHE A 168 2.58 -1.04 1.24
N TRP A 169 3.85 -1.33 0.89
CA TRP A 169 5.00 -0.56 1.32
C TRP A 169 5.85 -0.15 0.12
N ARG A 170 5.91 1.17 -0.16
CA ARG A 170 6.87 1.76 -1.10
C ARG A 170 8.18 2.09 -0.39
N PHE A 171 9.23 1.34 -0.69
CA PHE A 171 10.58 1.64 -0.20
C PHE A 171 11.21 2.83 -0.96
N PRO A 172 12.17 3.55 -0.35
CA PRO A 172 13.06 4.46 -1.05
C PRO A 172 13.77 3.80 -2.23
N GLU A 173 14.10 4.56 -3.27
CA GLU A 173 14.75 4.06 -4.50
C GLU A 173 16.15 3.49 -4.24
N ASP A 174 16.86 4.02 -3.24
CA ASP A 174 18.17 3.56 -2.79
C ASP A 174 18.10 2.31 -1.90
N CYS A 175 16.90 1.80 -1.61
CA CYS A 175 16.70 0.56 -0.87
C CYS A 175 16.96 -0.66 -1.78
N ALA A 176 18.19 -1.16 -1.75
CA ALA A 176 18.56 -2.36 -2.47
C ALA A 176 18.20 -3.65 -1.70
N GLY A 177 17.40 -4.52 -2.34
CA GLY A 177 17.22 -5.92 -1.93
C GLY A 177 16.52 -6.12 -0.58
N PRO A 178 15.29 -5.62 -0.38
CA PRO A 178 14.54 -5.94 0.83
C PRO A 178 14.35 -7.46 0.93
N ARG A 179 14.74 -8.03 2.07
CA ARG A 179 14.48 -9.44 2.37
C ARG A 179 13.08 -9.57 2.95
N VAL A 180 12.31 -10.47 2.36
CA VAL A 180 10.92 -10.74 2.73
C VAL A 180 10.88 -12.01 3.54
N PHE A 181 10.16 -11.98 4.66
CA PHE A 181 10.01 -13.13 5.55
C PHE A 181 8.53 -13.33 5.84
N SER A 182 8.12 -14.58 5.94
CA SER A 182 6.76 -14.99 6.32
C SER A 182 6.83 -16.21 7.23
N ALA A 183 5.70 -16.59 7.83
CA ALA A 183 5.61 -17.85 8.58
C ALA A 183 5.92 -19.08 7.70
N SER A 184 5.70 -18.98 6.39
CA SER A 184 5.98 -20.03 5.41
C SER A 184 7.41 -20.03 4.87
N GLY A 185 8.25 -19.10 5.34
CA GLY A 185 9.67 -19.01 4.98
C GLY A 185 10.08 -17.69 4.32
N ASP A 186 11.30 -17.70 3.78
CA ASP A 186 11.98 -16.56 3.18
C ASP A 186 11.56 -16.36 1.71
N GLY A 187 11.46 -15.10 1.30
CA GLY A 187 11.23 -14.69 -0.09
C GLY A 187 9.77 -14.40 -0.45
N VAL A 188 9.59 -13.76 -1.60
CA VAL A 188 8.28 -13.30 -2.10
C VAL A 188 7.32 -14.46 -2.37
N ALA A 189 7.83 -15.58 -2.89
CA ALA A 189 7.01 -16.76 -3.15
C ALA A 189 6.38 -17.31 -1.86
N ALA A 190 7.19 -17.53 -0.82
CA ALA A 190 6.71 -17.98 0.49
C ALA A 190 5.69 -17.01 1.11
N ALA A 191 5.92 -15.70 0.98
CA ALA A 191 5.01 -14.67 1.48
C ALA A 191 3.67 -14.59 0.71
N THR A 192 3.65 -14.99 -0.56
CA THR A 192 2.44 -14.94 -1.39
C THR A 192 1.60 -16.22 -1.26
N GLU A 193 2.23 -17.38 -1.18
CA GLU A 193 1.58 -18.71 -1.04
C GLU A 193 1.02 -18.97 0.38
N ALA A 194 1.49 -18.24 1.40
CA ALA A 194 0.95 -18.30 2.76
C ALA A 194 -0.50 -17.77 2.87
N SER A 195 -1.02 -17.15 1.80
CA SER A 195 -2.36 -16.60 1.70
C SER A 195 -3.28 -17.65 1.09
N HIS A 196 -4.27 -18.14 1.84
CA HIS A 196 -5.40 -18.89 1.26
C HIS A 196 -5.95 -18.15 0.03
N PRO A 197 -6.53 -18.85 -0.97
CA PRO A 197 -7.21 -18.18 -2.08
C PRO A 197 -8.27 -17.22 -1.50
N GLY A 198 -8.02 -15.91 -1.60
CA GLY A 198 -8.87 -14.85 -1.03
C GLY A 198 -8.26 -13.99 0.08
N SER A 199 -7.08 -14.28 0.62
CA SER A 199 -6.41 -13.43 1.61
C SER A 199 -5.55 -12.33 0.95
N PRO A 200 -5.61 -11.06 1.42
CA PRO A 200 -4.73 -10.01 0.93
C PRO A 200 -3.27 -10.35 1.25
N SER A 201 -2.44 -10.46 0.21
CA SER A 201 -1.00 -10.69 0.35
C SER A 201 -0.28 -9.34 0.54
N ALA A 202 0.55 -9.24 1.57
CA ALA A 202 1.53 -8.16 1.64
C ALA A 202 2.61 -8.46 0.60
N GLN A 203 2.50 -7.88 -0.59
CA GLN A 203 3.58 -7.92 -1.58
C GLN A 203 4.49 -6.72 -1.37
N PRO A 204 5.71 -6.89 -0.82
CA PRO A 204 6.72 -5.85 -0.91
C PRO A 204 7.10 -5.72 -2.38
N GLN A 205 6.65 -4.64 -3.02
CA GLN A 205 7.16 -4.26 -4.33
C GLN A 205 8.51 -3.59 -4.11
N ALA A 206 9.58 -4.38 -4.11
CA ALA A 206 10.85 -3.90 -4.64
C ALA A 206 10.64 -3.79 -6.14
N ASP A 207 10.59 -2.56 -6.66
CA ASP A 207 10.44 -2.29 -8.07
C ASP A 207 11.58 -2.97 -8.84
N PRO A 208 11.37 -4.08 -9.56
CA PRO A 208 12.44 -4.77 -10.23
C PRO A 208 12.46 -4.28 -11.67
N ARG A 209 12.54 -2.97 -11.91
CA ARG A 209 12.98 -2.45 -13.21
C ARG A 209 13.81 -1.18 -13.09
N PRO A 210 14.97 -1.12 -13.77
CA PRO A 210 15.61 0.14 -14.06
C PRO A 210 14.70 0.90 -15.04
N ALA A 211 14.25 2.09 -14.65
CA ALA A 211 13.72 3.06 -15.59
C ALA A 211 14.89 3.64 -16.41
N LEU A 212 15.38 2.87 -17.37
CA LEU A 212 16.29 3.34 -18.41
C LEU A 212 15.94 2.66 -19.73
N SER A 213 15.10 3.32 -20.54
CA SER A 213 15.04 3.08 -21.98
C SER A 213 15.92 4.11 -22.68
N TRP A 214 17.05 3.67 -23.23
CA TRP A 214 17.78 4.47 -24.21
C TRP A 214 17.05 4.45 -25.56
N PRO A 215 17.08 5.55 -26.34
CA PRO A 215 16.52 5.56 -27.68
C PRO A 215 17.36 4.67 -28.59
N ARG A 216 16.71 3.72 -29.28
CA ARG A 216 17.32 3.08 -30.46
C ARG A 216 17.60 4.18 -31.47
N LYS A 217 18.87 4.42 -31.77
CA LYS A 217 19.28 5.16 -32.96
C LYS A 217 18.77 4.39 -34.17
N THR A 218 17.75 4.93 -34.82
CA THR A 218 17.41 4.56 -36.19
C THR A 218 18.57 4.99 -37.09
N THR A 219 19.27 4.03 -37.66
CA THR A 219 19.94 4.22 -38.95
C THR A 219 19.21 3.32 -39.94
N ALA A 220 18.46 3.95 -40.83
CA ALA A 220 18.03 3.35 -42.10
C ALA A 220 19.01 3.83 -43.21
N PRO A 221 18.92 3.32 -44.45
CA PRO A 221 19.81 2.28 -44.98
C PRO A 221 20.67 2.78 -46.15
N GLY A 222 21.73 2.04 -46.51
CA GLY A 222 22.45 2.30 -47.76
C GLY A 222 23.74 1.50 -47.93
N SER A 223 23.77 0.72 -49.03
CA SER A 223 24.81 -0.10 -49.67
C SER A 223 25.43 -1.24 -48.87
#